data_AF-A0A0F9FU66-F1
#
_entry.id   AF-A0A0F9FU66-F1
#
_cell.length_a   1.000
_cell.length_b   1.000
_cell.length_c   1.000
_cell.angle_alpha   90.00
_cell.angle_beta   90.00
_cell.angle_gamma   90.00
#
_symmetry.space_group_name_H-M   'P 1'
#
loop_
_entity.id
_entity.type
_entity.pdbx_description
1 polymer ?
#
loop_
_entity_poly.entity_id
_entity_poly.type
_entity_poly.pdbx_seq_one_letter_code
_entity_poly.pdbx_strand_id
1 'polypeptide(L)'
;MKTQQYLLKDFGSFFKRHKIATLDQLQKALGNPKERTVFRKLKSLHYLSSYSHRGMYYTLQSIAEFNADGLWSHRAVWFSRFGSLLDTAKAFIEHSEAGYSAVELQEALHVETKHCLLKLVRAGQVLREKSQGCYVYFCSEPEKYPSQVKAREQRKHKPLATMLVANPDLAEEEAKAVVLLFLGALDERQRRLFAGLESLKLGYGGDSYIADLFGMDPHTVAHGRLELEKGDWDTSRLRAKGGGRKLVEKKLLKS
;
A
#
# COMPACT_ATOMS: atom_id res chain seq x y z
N MET A 1 -32.10 44.25 -13.28
CA MET A 1 -31.35 43.17 -13.96
C MET A 1 -32.07 41.84 -13.70
N LYS A 2 -32.50 41.12 -14.74
CA LYS A 2 -33.14 39.81 -14.58
C LYS A 2 -32.10 38.80 -14.08
N THR A 3 -32.30 38.25 -12.88
CA THR A 3 -31.47 37.17 -12.34
C THR A 3 -31.59 35.96 -13.25
N GLN A 4 -30.50 35.56 -13.93
CA GLN A 4 -30.45 34.31 -14.69
C GLN A 4 -30.85 33.15 -13.76
N GLN A 5 -32.03 32.60 -13.97
CA GLN A 5 -32.50 31.40 -13.28
C GLN A 5 -31.81 30.20 -13.91
N TYR A 6 -30.62 29.87 -13.40
CA TYR A 6 -30.02 28.57 -13.67
C TYR A 6 -30.97 27.49 -13.12
N LEU A 7 -31.45 26.52 -13.90
CA LEU A 7 -32.42 25.53 -13.42
C LEU A 7 -31.68 24.35 -12.77
N LEU A 8 -32.21 23.82 -11.66
CA LEU A 8 -31.65 22.62 -11.00
C LEU A 8 -31.76 21.37 -11.92
N LYS A 9 -32.72 21.38 -12.85
CA LYS A 9 -32.91 20.34 -13.87
C LYS A 9 -31.70 20.20 -14.79
N ASP A 10 -30.94 21.27 -14.98
CA ASP A 10 -29.78 21.30 -15.88
C ASP A 10 -28.63 20.47 -15.31
N PHE A 11 -28.42 20.51 -13.99
CA PHE A 11 -27.41 19.68 -13.32
C PHE A 11 -27.77 18.18 -13.34
N GLY A 12 -29.02 17.85 -13.03
CA GLY A 12 -29.46 16.46 -12.99
C GLY A 12 -29.36 15.79 -14.36
N SER A 13 -29.76 16.48 -15.43
CA SER A 13 -29.66 15.97 -16.80
C SER A 13 -28.20 15.91 -17.28
N PHE A 14 -27.38 16.91 -16.95
CA PHE A 14 -25.96 16.93 -17.28
C PHE A 14 -25.20 15.76 -16.64
N PHE A 15 -25.38 15.54 -15.33
CA PHE A 15 -24.71 14.42 -14.64
C PHE A 15 -25.25 13.06 -15.07
N LYS A 16 -26.53 12.92 -15.43
CA LYS A 16 -27.04 11.68 -16.03
C LYS A 16 -26.31 11.32 -17.33
N ARG A 17 -25.87 12.31 -18.11
CA ARG A 17 -25.15 12.10 -19.37
C ARG A 17 -23.65 11.91 -19.19
N HIS A 18 -23.02 12.68 -18.31
CA HIS A 18 -21.55 12.72 -18.17
C HIS A 18 -21.01 11.92 -16.96
N LYS A 19 -21.87 11.51 -16.03
CA LYS A 19 -21.59 10.85 -14.73
C LYS A 19 -20.71 11.65 -13.77
N ILE A 20 -19.61 12.23 -14.24
CA ILE A 20 -18.67 13.07 -13.46
C ILE A 20 -18.36 14.35 -14.22
N ALA A 21 -17.98 15.41 -13.50
CA ALA A 21 -17.68 16.71 -14.09
C ALA A 21 -16.64 17.51 -13.30
N THR A 22 -15.84 18.32 -13.98
CA THR A 22 -14.98 19.32 -13.33
C THR A 22 -15.73 20.63 -13.07
N LEU A 23 -15.19 21.48 -12.21
CA LEU A 23 -15.78 22.80 -11.93
C LEU A 23 -15.94 23.65 -13.20
N ASP A 24 -14.92 23.68 -14.06
CA ASP A 24 -14.95 24.41 -15.34
C ASP A 24 -16.05 23.90 -16.28
N GLN A 25 -16.23 22.57 -16.37
CA GLN A 25 -17.31 21.98 -17.16
C GLN A 25 -18.69 22.36 -16.61
N LEU A 26 -18.85 22.38 -15.29
CA LEU A 26 -20.10 22.78 -14.65
C LEU A 26 -20.38 24.27 -14.85
N GLN A 27 -19.35 25.13 -14.79
CA GLN A 27 -19.51 26.56 -15.08
C GLN A 27 -19.94 26.78 -16.53
N LYS A 28 -19.26 26.15 -17.49
CA LYS A 28 -19.62 26.25 -18.92
C LYS A 28 -21.04 25.77 -19.20
N ALA A 29 -21.43 24.62 -18.63
CA ALA A 29 -22.77 24.06 -18.80
C ALA A 29 -23.88 24.98 -18.28
N LEU A 30 -23.58 25.86 -17.32
CA LEU A 30 -24.54 26.77 -16.73
C LEU A 30 -24.49 28.17 -17.34
N GLY A 31 -23.61 28.48 -18.28
CA GLY A 31 -23.45 29.86 -18.78
C GLY A 31 -22.55 30.73 -17.89
N ASN A 32 -21.49 30.13 -17.35
CA ASN A 32 -20.39 30.75 -16.60
C ASN A 32 -20.79 31.51 -15.31
N PRO A 33 -21.59 30.90 -14.39
CA PRO A 33 -21.79 31.48 -13.08
C PRO A 33 -20.50 31.47 -12.24
N LYS A 34 -20.46 32.35 -11.23
CA LYS A 34 -19.41 32.33 -10.19
C LYS A 34 -19.44 30.98 -9.44
N GLU A 35 -18.26 30.49 -9.04
CA GLU A 35 -18.09 29.20 -8.35
C GLU A 35 -19.02 29.01 -7.15
N ARG A 36 -19.20 30.06 -6.34
CA ARG A 36 -20.10 30.06 -5.17
C ARG A 36 -21.54 29.68 -5.52
N THR A 37 -22.02 30.08 -6.70
CA THR A 37 -23.36 29.72 -7.19
C THR A 37 -23.43 28.26 -7.61
N VAL A 38 -22.36 27.73 -8.24
CA VAL A 38 -22.24 26.31 -8.60
C VAL A 38 -22.27 25.46 -7.34
N PHE A 39 -21.40 25.73 -6.36
CA PHE A 39 -21.33 24.97 -5.12
C PHE A 39 -22.62 25.02 -4.30
N ARG A 40 -23.28 26.18 -4.22
CA ARG A 40 -24.58 26.30 -3.54
C ARG A 40 -25.63 25.35 -4.13
N LYS A 41 -25.67 25.22 -5.46
CA LYS A 41 -26.60 24.32 -6.17
C LYS A 41 -26.19 22.87 -6.06
N LEU A 42 -24.90 22.55 -6.21
CA LEU A 42 -24.37 21.21 -5.99
C LEU A 42 -24.70 20.71 -4.59
N LYS A 43 -24.57 21.57 -3.57
CA LYS A 43 -24.91 21.23 -2.18
C LYS A 43 -26.38 20.84 -2.01
N SER A 44 -27.29 21.49 -2.73
CA SER A 44 -28.72 21.10 -2.72
C SER A 44 -29.02 19.75 -3.40
N LEU A 45 -28.07 19.21 -4.16
CA LEU A 45 -28.21 17.95 -4.88
C LEU A 45 -27.39 16.81 -4.26
N HIS A 46 -26.86 16.99 -3.04
CA HIS A 46 -26.01 16.01 -2.36
C HIS A 46 -24.84 15.53 -3.25
N TYR A 47 -24.07 16.50 -3.74
CA TYR A 47 -22.88 16.21 -4.54
C TYR A 47 -21.78 15.55 -3.70
N LEU A 48 -20.91 14.82 -4.40
CA LEU A 48 -19.67 14.27 -3.87
C LEU A 48 -18.50 14.80 -4.69
N SER A 49 -17.38 15.06 -4.03
CA SER A 49 -16.10 15.32 -4.68
C SER A 49 -15.26 14.05 -4.74
N SER A 50 -14.44 13.90 -5.78
CA SER A 50 -13.48 12.80 -5.85
C SER A 50 -12.50 12.88 -4.68
N TYR A 51 -12.14 11.75 -4.08
CA TYR A 51 -11.01 11.75 -3.15
C TYR A 51 -9.67 11.61 -3.90
N SER A 52 -9.72 11.09 -5.14
CA SER A 52 -8.61 11.09 -6.09
C SER A 52 -8.49 12.43 -6.83
N HIS A 53 -7.42 12.60 -7.62
CA HIS A 53 -7.21 13.77 -8.48
C HIS A 53 -7.40 15.11 -7.74
N ARG A 54 -7.00 15.16 -6.47
CA ARG A 54 -7.09 16.35 -5.60
C ARG A 54 -8.50 16.96 -5.48
N GLY A 55 -9.56 16.15 -5.61
CA GLY A 55 -10.94 16.64 -5.49
C GLY A 55 -11.45 17.48 -6.66
N MET A 56 -10.82 17.34 -7.82
CA MET A 56 -11.18 18.11 -9.02
C MET A 56 -12.50 17.69 -9.68
N TYR A 57 -12.98 16.48 -9.41
CA TYR A 57 -14.18 15.94 -10.04
C TYR A 57 -15.33 15.88 -9.06
N TYR A 58 -16.52 16.14 -9.58
CA TYR A 58 -17.76 16.12 -8.83
C TYR A 58 -18.74 15.13 -9.47
N THR A 59 -19.58 14.54 -8.63
CA THR A 59 -20.70 13.67 -9.02
C THR A 59 -21.87 13.91 -8.07
N LEU A 60 -23.03 13.31 -8.36
CA LEU A 60 -24.16 13.28 -7.45
C LEU A 60 -24.22 11.93 -6.74
N GLN A 61 -24.56 11.93 -5.45
CA GLN A 61 -24.71 10.70 -4.68
C GLN A 61 -25.73 9.74 -5.29
N SER A 62 -26.76 10.26 -5.97
CA SER A 62 -27.79 9.46 -6.65
C SER A 62 -27.31 8.73 -7.91
N ILE A 63 -26.12 9.06 -8.44
CA ILE A 63 -25.55 8.48 -9.67
C ILE A 63 -24.37 7.56 -9.34
N ALA A 64 -23.73 7.74 -8.19
CA ALA A 64 -22.60 6.93 -7.78
C ALA A 64 -23.04 5.50 -7.40
N GLU A 65 -22.46 4.51 -8.06
CA GLU A 65 -22.72 3.08 -7.83
C GLU A 65 -21.63 2.53 -6.89
N PHE A 66 -21.81 2.71 -5.59
CA PHE A 66 -20.83 2.26 -4.60
C PHE A 66 -20.77 0.74 -4.49
N ASN A 67 -19.56 0.20 -4.38
CA ASN A 67 -19.32 -1.20 -4.04
C ASN A 67 -19.54 -1.46 -2.53
N ALA A 68 -19.29 -2.70 -2.09
CA ALA A 68 -19.43 -3.10 -0.70
C ALA A 68 -18.59 -2.25 0.27
N ASP A 69 -17.40 -1.82 -0.17
CA ASP A 69 -16.49 -0.97 0.60
C ASP A 69 -16.87 0.53 0.57
N GLY A 70 -17.95 0.89 -0.14
CA GLY A 70 -18.40 2.26 -0.25
C GLY A 70 -17.60 3.13 -1.24
N LEU A 71 -16.85 2.50 -2.15
CA LEU A 71 -16.07 3.15 -3.20
C LEU A 71 -16.76 3.03 -4.54
N TRP A 72 -16.63 4.07 -5.36
CA TRP A 72 -17.07 4.07 -6.75
C TRP A 72 -16.00 4.68 -7.62
N SER A 73 -15.71 4.06 -8.76
CA SER A 73 -14.76 4.59 -9.74
C SER A 73 -15.42 4.79 -11.09
N HIS A 74 -15.01 5.87 -11.76
CA HIS A 74 -15.39 6.14 -13.14
C HIS A 74 -14.22 6.80 -13.88
N ARG A 75 -13.73 6.15 -14.94
CA ARG A 75 -12.57 6.62 -15.74
C ARG A 75 -11.35 6.93 -14.87
N ALA A 76 -10.98 5.99 -13.99
CA ALA A 76 -9.89 6.12 -13.01
C ALA A 76 -10.07 7.24 -11.96
N VAL A 77 -11.21 7.94 -11.93
CA VAL A 77 -11.55 8.89 -10.87
C VAL A 77 -12.35 8.17 -9.79
N TRP A 78 -11.83 8.23 -8.57
CA TRP A 78 -12.42 7.57 -7.41
C TRP A 78 -13.20 8.52 -6.50
N PHE A 79 -14.34 8.02 -6.04
CA PHE A 79 -15.28 8.64 -5.12
C PHE A 79 -15.57 7.68 -3.97
N SER A 80 -15.91 8.27 -2.83
CA SER A 80 -16.21 7.54 -1.61
C SER A 80 -17.50 8.07 -1.03
N ARG A 81 -18.33 7.17 -0.49
CA ARG A 81 -19.51 7.54 0.29
C ARG A 81 -19.16 8.31 1.57
N PHE A 82 -17.92 8.16 2.05
CA PHE A 82 -17.40 8.82 3.25
C PHE A 82 -16.90 10.24 2.97
N GLY A 83 -16.82 10.65 1.69
CA GLY A 83 -16.44 12.00 1.30
C GLY A 83 -14.95 12.11 0.93
N SER A 84 -14.18 12.87 1.72
CA SER A 84 -12.79 13.18 1.37
C SER A 84 -11.86 11.96 1.56
N LEU A 85 -10.61 12.07 1.08
CA LEU A 85 -9.60 11.03 1.30
C LEU A 85 -9.35 10.82 2.81
N LEU A 86 -9.38 11.88 3.61
CA LEU A 86 -9.17 11.79 5.06
C LEU A 86 -10.29 11.02 5.73
N ASP A 87 -11.54 11.37 5.40
CA ASP A 87 -12.72 10.72 5.97
C ASP A 87 -12.81 9.25 5.54
N THR A 88 -12.46 8.98 4.28
CA THR A 88 -12.44 7.62 3.72
C THR A 88 -11.35 6.78 4.36
N ALA A 89 -10.12 7.28 4.45
CA ALA A 89 -9.02 6.56 5.09
C ALA A 89 -9.33 6.27 6.57
N LYS A 90 -9.90 7.25 7.28
CA LYS A 90 -10.34 7.08 8.65
C LYS A 90 -11.41 6.00 8.76
N ALA A 91 -12.46 6.07 7.95
CA ALA A 91 -13.52 5.07 7.94
C ALA A 91 -12.98 3.67 7.65
N PHE A 92 -12.08 3.50 6.68
CA PHE A 92 -11.47 2.20 6.38
C PHE A 92 -10.70 1.64 7.58
N ILE A 93 -9.90 2.46 8.26
CA ILE A 93 -9.18 2.07 9.47
C ILE A 93 -10.14 1.71 10.60
N GLU A 94 -11.20 2.49 10.78
CA GLU A 94 -12.21 2.24 11.81
C GLU A 94 -12.97 0.95 11.54
N HIS A 95 -13.35 0.64 10.30
CA HIS A 95 -14.10 -0.58 9.97
C HIS A 95 -13.20 -1.82 9.84
N SER A 96 -11.87 -1.65 9.77
CA SER A 96 -10.93 -2.77 9.67
C SER A 96 -10.95 -3.64 10.93
N GLU A 97 -10.76 -4.95 10.75
CA GLU A 97 -10.55 -5.88 11.86
C GLU A 97 -9.12 -5.79 12.43
N ALA A 98 -8.12 -5.44 11.63
CA ALA A 98 -6.70 -5.52 12.01
C ALA A 98 -5.92 -4.23 11.73
N GLY A 99 -6.62 -3.10 11.55
CA GLY A 99 -6.03 -1.86 11.06
C GLY A 99 -5.53 -1.96 9.62
N TYR A 100 -4.74 -0.99 9.19
CA TYR A 100 -4.16 -0.95 7.85
C TYR A 100 -2.71 -0.45 7.88
N SER A 101 -1.85 -1.06 7.09
CA SER A 101 -0.57 -0.43 6.71
C SER A 101 -0.79 0.65 5.64
N ALA A 102 0.19 1.53 5.44
CA ALA A 102 0.11 2.52 4.36
C ALA A 102 -0.01 1.89 2.97
N VAL A 103 0.63 0.74 2.76
CA VAL A 103 0.61 0.00 1.49
C VAL A 103 -0.76 -0.66 1.28
N GLU A 104 -1.25 -1.39 2.29
CA GLU A 104 -2.55 -2.06 2.23
C GLU A 104 -3.68 -1.04 1.97
N LEU A 105 -3.62 0.13 2.61
CA LEU A 105 -4.61 1.18 2.39
C LEU A 105 -4.48 1.84 1.02
N GLN A 106 -3.27 1.98 0.48
CA GLN A 106 -3.05 2.49 -0.87
C GLN A 106 -3.62 1.51 -1.92
N GLU A 107 -3.44 0.21 -1.73
CA GLU A 107 -4.01 -0.82 -2.59
C GLU A 107 -5.54 -0.79 -2.54
N ALA A 108 -6.12 -0.68 -1.34
CA ALA A 108 -7.58 -0.62 -1.15
C ALA A 108 -8.20 0.67 -1.73
N LEU A 109 -7.56 1.82 -1.56
CA LEU A 109 -8.10 3.12 -2.00
C LEU A 109 -7.64 3.54 -3.40
N HIS A 110 -6.68 2.82 -4.00
CA HIS A 110 -6.06 3.12 -5.29
C HIS A 110 -5.42 4.51 -5.40
N VAL A 111 -5.01 5.11 -4.27
CA VAL A 111 -4.35 6.42 -4.20
C VAL A 111 -3.29 6.44 -3.11
N GLU A 112 -2.29 7.31 -3.21
CA GLU A 112 -1.27 7.45 -2.17
C GLU A 112 -1.88 7.97 -0.85
N THR A 113 -1.68 7.22 0.24
CA THR A 113 -2.31 7.50 1.54
C THR A 113 -1.35 8.04 2.60
N LYS A 114 -0.03 7.99 2.36
CA LYS A 114 1.00 8.33 3.36
C LYS A 114 0.80 9.70 4.01
N HIS A 115 0.57 10.74 3.21
CA HIS A 115 0.34 12.09 3.71
C HIS A 115 -1.00 12.23 4.46
N CYS A 116 -2.04 11.56 3.98
CA CYS A 116 -3.36 11.50 4.62
C CYS A 116 -3.25 10.88 6.02
N LEU A 117 -2.59 9.72 6.12
CA LEU A 117 -2.37 9.00 7.38
C LEU A 117 -1.58 9.82 8.40
N LEU A 118 -0.51 10.51 7.96
CA LEU A 118 0.25 11.40 8.85
C LEU A 118 -0.60 12.54 9.41
N LYS A 119 -1.53 13.08 8.60
CA LYS A 119 -2.45 14.13 9.05
C LYS A 119 -3.45 13.59 10.08
N LEU A 120 -4.00 12.40 9.86
CA LEU A 120 -4.92 11.75 10.81
C LEU A 120 -4.24 11.45 12.16
N VAL A 121 -2.99 10.96 12.13
CA VAL A 121 -2.21 10.71 13.36
C VAL A 121 -1.94 12.01 14.12
N ARG A 122 -1.52 13.08 13.43
CA ARG A 122 -1.29 14.39 14.06
C ARG A 122 -2.55 14.99 14.66
N ALA A 123 -3.71 14.70 14.07
CA ALA A 123 -5.00 15.12 14.59
C ALA A 123 -5.54 14.22 15.72
N GLY A 124 -4.81 13.16 16.11
CA GLY A 124 -5.24 12.21 17.14
C GLY A 124 -6.43 11.34 16.74
N GLN A 125 -6.76 11.27 15.45
CA GLN A 125 -7.93 10.54 14.94
C GLN A 125 -7.65 9.07 14.65
N VAL A 126 -6.39 8.70 14.54
CA VAL A 126 -5.92 7.32 14.38
C VAL A 126 -4.62 7.15 15.15
N LEU A 127 -4.39 5.95 15.67
CA LEU A 127 -3.15 5.58 16.33
C LEU A 127 -2.22 4.90 15.35
N ARG A 128 -0.91 4.93 15.61
CA ARG A 128 0.11 4.33 14.75
C ARG A 128 1.12 3.56 15.59
N GLU A 129 1.28 2.28 15.30
CA GLU A 129 2.32 1.44 15.89
C GLU A 129 3.21 0.82 14.81
N LYS A 130 4.42 0.40 15.21
CA LYS A 130 5.35 -0.28 14.31
C LYS A 130 5.14 -1.79 14.41
N SER A 131 4.89 -2.44 13.28
CA SER A 131 4.74 -3.90 13.16
C SER A 131 5.47 -4.39 11.91
N GLN A 132 6.31 -5.43 12.05
CA GLN A 132 7.08 -6.04 10.95
C GLN A 132 7.84 -5.01 10.07
N GLY A 133 8.51 -4.04 10.70
CA GLY A 133 9.29 -3.02 9.98
C GLY A 133 8.47 -1.93 9.29
N CYS A 134 7.13 -2.00 9.31
CA CYS A 134 6.22 -1.00 8.77
C CYS A 134 5.35 -0.35 9.85
N TYR A 135 4.69 0.75 9.52
CA TYR A 135 3.70 1.36 10.41
C TYR A 135 2.31 0.87 10.05
N VAL A 136 1.59 0.39 11.06
CA VAL A 136 0.17 0.02 10.97
C VAL A 136 -0.63 1.07 11.73
N TYR A 137 -1.75 1.45 11.14
CA TYR A 137 -2.64 2.48 11.63
C TYR A 137 -3.92 1.84 12.14
N PHE A 138 -4.32 2.25 13.34
CA PHE A 138 -5.42 1.68 14.10
C PHE A 138 -6.43 2.76 14.48
N CYS A 139 -7.65 2.32 14.78
CA CYS A 139 -8.69 3.16 15.34
C CYS A 139 -8.22 3.77 16.68
N SER A 140 -8.56 5.03 16.95
CA SER A 140 -8.25 5.69 18.23
C SER A 140 -9.23 5.33 19.35
N GLU A 141 -10.31 4.60 19.06
CA GLU A 141 -11.31 4.24 20.07
C GLU A 141 -10.77 3.18 21.05
N PRO A 142 -10.88 3.40 22.37
CA PRO A 142 -10.31 2.51 23.38
C PRO A 142 -10.83 1.07 23.35
N GLU A 143 -12.08 0.86 22.91
CA GLU A 143 -12.67 -0.48 22.85
C GLU A 143 -12.21 -1.26 21.62
N LYS A 144 -12.04 -0.57 20.49
CA LYS A 144 -11.71 -1.20 19.21
C LYS A 144 -10.22 -1.40 19.02
N TYR A 145 -9.41 -0.47 19.55
CA TYR A 145 -7.97 -0.48 19.41
C TYR A 145 -7.32 -1.80 19.88
N PRO A 146 -7.57 -2.31 21.11
CA PRO A 146 -6.94 -3.55 21.57
C PRO A 146 -7.34 -4.76 20.72
N SER A 147 -8.60 -4.80 20.25
CA SER A 147 -9.09 -5.86 19.37
C SER A 147 -8.40 -5.82 18.01
N GLN A 148 -8.21 -4.64 17.42
CA GLN A 148 -7.50 -4.51 16.15
C GLN A 148 -6.03 -4.89 16.26
N VAL A 149 -5.37 -4.47 17.33
CA VAL A 149 -4.00 -4.88 17.61
C VAL A 149 -3.93 -6.39 17.72
N LYS A 150 -4.74 -7.02 18.58
CA LYS A 150 -4.79 -8.47 18.76
C LYS A 150 -5.08 -9.22 17.46
N ALA A 151 -6.02 -8.77 16.65
CA ALA A 151 -6.31 -9.38 15.35
C ALA A 151 -5.14 -9.22 14.37
N ARG A 152 -4.45 -8.08 14.38
CA ARG A 152 -3.20 -7.89 13.63
C ARG A 152 -2.10 -8.83 14.12
N GLU A 153 -2.04 -9.08 15.43
CA GLU A 153 -1.14 -10.08 16.00
C GLU A 153 -1.48 -11.49 15.56
N GLN A 154 -2.75 -11.85 15.50
CA GLN A 154 -3.19 -13.15 15.00
C GLN A 154 -2.91 -13.31 13.50
N ARG A 155 -3.00 -12.24 12.70
CA ARG A 155 -2.49 -12.22 11.32
C ARG A 155 -0.97 -12.42 11.22
N LYS A 156 -0.20 -12.18 12.29
CA LYS A 156 1.24 -12.54 12.34
C LYS A 156 1.46 -14.05 12.16
N HIS A 157 0.42 -14.87 12.38
CA HIS A 157 0.49 -16.33 12.37
C HIS A 157 0.00 -16.97 11.06
N LYS A 158 0.27 -16.36 9.89
CA LYS A 158 0.60 -17.23 8.75
C LYS A 158 2.13 -17.24 8.62
N PRO A 159 2.79 -18.19 9.31
CA PRO A 159 4.24 -18.27 9.35
C PRO A 159 4.73 -18.48 7.94
N LEU A 160 5.83 -17.82 7.55
CA LEU A 160 6.42 -17.99 6.23
C LEU A 160 6.67 -19.46 5.90
N ALA A 161 7.02 -20.26 6.91
CA ALA A 161 7.17 -21.69 6.78
C ALA A 161 5.91 -22.38 6.20
N THR A 162 4.72 -21.97 6.65
CA THR A 162 3.43 -22.46 6.15
C THR A 162 3.06 -21.84 4.79
N MET A 163 3.71 -20.74 4.37
CA MET A 163 3.60 -20.21 3.00
C MET A 163 4.57 -20.90 2.03
N LEU A 164 5.76 -21.26 2.50
CA LEU A 164 6.79 -21.99 1.77
C LEU A 164 6.41 -23.45 1.57
N VAL A 165 5.81 -24.06 2.60
CA VAL A 165 5.32 -25.42 2.59
C VAL A 165 3.80 -25.36 2.54
N ALA A 166 3.24 -25.51 1.33
CA ALA A 166 1.80 -25.44 1.08
C ALA A 166 1.00 -26.65 1.62
N ASN A 167 1.62 -27.50 2.45
CA ASN A 167 0.97 -28.68 3.02
C ASN A 167 0.06 -28.26 4.19
N PRO A 168 -1.26 -28.34 4.06
CA PRO A 168 -2.19 -27.95 5.12
C PRO A 168 -2.12 -28.85 6.36
N ASP A 169 -1.58 -30.06 6.24
CA ASP A 169 -1.46 -31.02 7.33
C ASP A 169 -0.16 -30.87 8.14
N LEU A 170 0.78 -30.03 7.66
CA LEU A 170 2.07 -29.85 8.31
C LEU A 170 1.99 -28.77 9.39
N ALA A 171 2.45 -29.10 10.60
CA ALA A 171 2.47 -28.12 11.68
C ALA A 171 3.44 -26.96 11.37
N GLU A 172 3.16 -25.76 11.90
CA GLU A 172 3.99 -24.57 11.71
C GLU A 172 5.47 -24.80 12.06
N GLU A 173 5.73 -25.42 13.22
CA GLU A 173 7.09 -25.68 13.69
C GLU A 173 7.81 -26.72 12.82
N GLU A 174 7.09 -27.70 12.28
CA GLU A 174 7.64 -28.68 11.34
C GLU A 174 7.96 -28.03 10.00
N ALA A 175 7.08 -27.17 9.48
CA ALA A 175 7.33 -26.40 8.28
C ALA A 175 8.57 -25.50 8.47
N LYS A 176 8.72 -24.85 9.63
CA LYS A 176 9.89 -24.02 9.94
C LYS A 176 11.16 -24.86 9.96
N ALA A 177 11.12 -26.03 10.61
CA ALA A 177 12.25 -26.94 10.66
C ALA A 177 12.69 -27.40 9.26
N VAL A 178 11.74 -27.75 8.38
CA VAL A 178 12.04 -28.13 6.99
C VAL A 178 12.73 -27.01 6.22
N VAL A 179 12.25 -25.76 6.36
CA VAL A 179 12.87 -24.60 5.71
C VAL A 179 14.28 -24.33 6.25
N LEU A 180 14.48 -24.40 7.57
CA LEU A 180 15.79 -24.21 8.19
C LEU A 180 16.78 -25.33 7.80
N LEU A 181 16.33 -26.58 7.71
CA LEU A 181 17.13 -27.70 7.23
C LEU A 181 17.55 -27.51 5.76
N PHE A 182 16.62 -27.07 4.90
CA PHE A 182 16.92 -26.72 3.53
C PHE A 182 17.98 -25.61 3.45
N LEU A 183 17.83 -24.53 4.23
CA LEU A 183 18.81 -23.44 4.28
C LEU A 183 20.19 -23.92 4.74
N GLY A 184 20.24 -24.90 5.66
CA GLY A 184 21.47 -25.54 6.12
C GLY A 184 22.22 -26.29 5.01
N ALA A 185 21.51 -26.83 4.02
CA ALA A 185 22.09 -27.51 2.86
C ALA A 185 22.59 -26.55 1.77
N LEU A 186 22.18 -25.28 1.81
CA LEU A 186 22.59 -24.25 0.85
C LEU A 186 23.94 -23.61 1.23
N ASP A 187 24.71 -23.23 0.20
CA ASP A 187 25.87 -22.37 0.38
C ASP A 187 25.47 -20.92 0.74
N GLU A 188 26.44 -20.08 1.14
CA GLU A 188 26.19 -18.70 1.57
C GLU A 188 25.48 -17.86 0.49
N ARG A 189 25.84 -18.05 -0.78
CA ARG A 189 25.25 -17.31 -1.90
C ARG A 189 23.82 -17.76 -2.13
N GLN A 190 23.59 -19.06 -2.20
CA GLN A 190 22.27 -19.66 -2.38
C GLN A 190 21.33 -19.27 -1.24
N ARG A 191 21.80 -19.34 0.01
CA ARG A 191 21.04 -18.95 1.20
C ARG A 191 20.63 -17.48 1.13
N ARG A 192 21.56 -16.60 0.75
CA ARG A 192 21.32 -15.16 0.57
C ARG A 192 20.35 -14.85 -0.57
N LEU A 193 20.48 -15.51 -1.72
CA LEU A 193 19.56 -15.36 -2.85
C LEU A 193 18.15 -15.86 -2.49
N PHE A 194 18.05 -17.00 -1.82
CA PHE A 194 16.77 -17.52 -1.34
C PHE A 194 16.12 -16.53 -0.35
N ALA A 195 16.88 -16.03 0.63
CA ALA A 195 16.39 -14.99 1.54
C ALA A 195 15.92 -13.73 0.80
N GLY A 196 16.66 -13.29 -0.22
CA GLY A 196 16.28 -12.18 -1.07
C GLY A 196 14.98 -12.42 -1.86
N LEU A 197 14.79 -13.63 -2.38
CA LEU A 197 13.58 -14.04 -3.09
C LEU A 197 12.36 -14.02 -2.16
N GLU A 198 12.51 -14.58 -0.95
CA GLU A 198 11.42 -14.58 0.03
C GLU A 198 11.10 -13.16 0.51
N SER A 199 12.10 -12.29 0.65
CA SER A 199 11.89 -10.87 0.93
C SER A 199 11.09 -10.17 -0.18
N LEU A 200 11.38 -10.47 -1.46
CA LEU A 200 10.64 -9.92 -2.60
C LEU A 200 9.15 -10.28 -2.57
N LYS A 201 8.82 -11.52 -2.20
CA LYS A 201 7.42 -11.97 -2.09
C LYS A 201 6.66 -11.22 -1.00
N LEU A 202 7.34 -10.81 0.06
CA LEU A 202 6.74 -10.09 1.19
C LEU A 202 6.65 -8.57 0.97
N GLY A 203 7.48 -8.01 0.09
CA GLY A 203 7.52 -6.57 -0.15
C GLY A 203 8.11 -5.79 1.03
N TYR A 204 7.45 -4.69 1.41
CA TYR A 204 8.00 -3.75 2.39
C TYR A 204 8.09 -4.37 3.80
N GLY A 205 9.30 -4.37 4.39
CA GLY A 205 9.57 -5.02 5.67
C GLY A 205 10.02 -6.48 5.55
N GLY A 206 10.00 -7.04 4.34
CA GLY A 206 10.44 -8.41 4.05
C GLY A 206 11.87 -8.69 4.51
N ASP A 207 12.81 -7.77 4.28
CA ASP A 207 14.22 -8.00 4.65
C ASP A 207 14.42 -8.25 6.15
N SER A 208 13.81 -7.41 6.99
CA SER A 208 13.91 -7.54 8.45
C SER A 208 13.23 -8.81 8.94
N TYR A 209 12.06 -9.12 8.39
CA TYR A 209 11.31 -10.30 8.79
C TYR A 209 12.04 -11.61 8.39
N ILE A 210 12.57 -11.68 7.18
CA ILE A 210 13.34 -12.84 6.69
C ILE A 210 14.65 -13.00 7.45
N ALA A 211 15.32 -11.89 7.76
CA ALA A 211 16.51 -11.88 8.60
C ALA A 211 16.26 -12.52 9.97
N ASP A 212 15.19 -12.11 10.65
CA ASP A 212 14.80 -12.66 11.95
C ASP A 212 14.46 -14.16 11.85
N LEU A 213 13.73 -14.57 10.82
CA LEU A 213 13.30 -15.97 10.64
C LEU A 213 14.46 -16.91 10.31
N PHE A 214 15.36 -16.50 9.42
CA PHE A 214 16.47 -17.34 8.97
C PHE A 214 17.73 -17.18 9.83
N GLY A 215 17.71 -16.29 10.83
CA GLY A 215 18.88 -15.97 11.65
C GLY A 215 20.00 -15.32 10.82
N MET A 216 19.64 -14.44 9.88
CA MET A 216 20.55 -13.76 8.97
C MET A 216 20.63 -12.27 9.27
N ASP A 217 21.66 -11.59 8.76
CA ASP A 217 21.75 -10.15 8.83
C ASP A 217 20.79 -9.47 7.80
N PRO A 218 20.01 -8.44 8.18
CA PRO A 218 19.07 -7.76 7.28
C PRO A 218 19.70 -7.16 6.01
N HIS A 219 20.93 -6.65 6.09
CA HIS A 219 21.63 -6.15 4.91
C HIS A 219 22.02 -7.29 3.96
N THR A 220 22.33 -8.47 4.50
CA THR A 220 22.60 -9.67 3.68
C THR A 220 21.37 -10.06 2.86
N VAL A 221 20.17 -10.06 3.48
CA VAL A 221 18.90 -10.32 2.78
C VAL A 221 18.63 -9.28 1.70
N ALA A 222 18.78 -7.99 2.03
CA ALA A 222 18.60 -6.90 1.08
C ALA A 222 19.57 -6.99 -0.11
N HIS A 223 20.83 -7.39 0.15
CA HIS A 223 21.81 -7.65 -0.91
C HIS A 223 21.36 -8.77 -1.85
N GLY A 224 20.86 -9.89 -1.31
CA GLY A 224 20.32 -10.99 -2.11
C GLY A 224 19.15 -10.55 -2.99
N ARG A 225 18.23 -9.74 -2.45
CA ARG A 225 17.12 -9.16 -3.20
C ARG A 225 17.60 -8.30 -4.37
N LEU A 226 18.54 -7.39 -4.11
CA LEU A 226 19.09 -6.51 -5.14
C LEU A 226 19.81 -7.29 -6.25
N GLU A 227 20.47 -8.40 -5.93
CA GLU A 227 21.08 -9.29 -6.94
C GLU A 227 20.02 -9.92 -7.85
N LEU A 228 18.89 -10.37 -7.28
CA LEU A 228 17.78 -10.92 -8.05
C LEU A 228 17.14 -9.89 -8.99
N GLU A 229 16.87 -8.67 -8.48
CA GLU A 229 16.30 -7.57 -9.26
C GLU A 229 17.19 -7.15 -10.44
N LYS A 230 18.51 -7.22 -10.27
CA LYS A 230 19.48 -6.84 -11.31
C LYS A 230 19.63 -7.86 -12.43
N GLY A 231 19.12 -9.08 -12.27
CA GLY A 231 19.23 -10.09 -13.32
C GLY A 231 20.59 -10.79 -13.42
N ASP A 232 21.51 -10.54 -12.47
CA ASP A 232 22.90 -11.01 -12.56
C ASP A 232 23.09 -12.38 -11.87
N TRP A 233 22.54 -13.43 -12.50
CA TRP A 233 22.58 -14.80 -12.00
C TRP A 233 23.62 -15.64 -12.76
N ASP A 234 24.89 -15.22 -12.73
CA ASP A 234 25.98 -16.09 -13.21
C ASP A 234 26.08 -17.33 -12.30
N THR A 235 25.63 -18.48 -12.78
CA THR A 235 25.63 -19.77 -12.09
C THR A 235 26.97 -20.51 -12.23
N SER A 236 27.89 -20.00 -13.05
CA SER A 236 29.12 -20.71 -13.42
C SER A 236 30.29 -20.51 -12.43
N ARG A 237 30.23 -19.48 -11.58
CA ARG A 237 31.27 -19.16 -10.60
C ARG A 237 30.74 -18.94 -9.19
N LEU A 238 31.22 -19.75 -8.24
CA LEU A 238 30.99 -19.58 -6.81
C LEU A 238 31.87 -18.48 -6.17
N ARG A 239 32.99 -18.11 -6.82
CA ARG A 239 33.90 -17.05 -6.34
C ARG A 239 34.21 -16.05 -7.46
N ALA A 240 34.15 -14.76 -7.15
CA ALA A 240 34.65 -13.71 -8.02
C ALA A 240 36.18 -13.81 -8.20
N LYS A 241 36.68 -13.44 -9.38
CA LYS A 241 38.12 -13.43 -9.68
C LYS A 241 38.77 -12.28 -8.90
N GLY A 242 39.53 -12.58 -7.84
CA GLY A 242 40.25 -11.50 -7.11
C GLY A 242 40.74 -11.79 -5.69
N GLY A 243 40.46 -12.94 -5.08
CA GLY A 243 40.85 -13.22 -3.69
C GLY A 243 42.20 -13.93 -3.49
N GLY A 244 42.97 -14.17 -4.57
CA GLY A 244 44.28 -14.83 -4.47
C GLY A 244 45.38 -13.86 -4.03
N ARG A 245 46.28 -14.30 -3.15
CA ARG A 245 47.49 -13.56 -2.77
C ARG A 245 48.28 -13.23 -4.05
N LYS A 246 48.61 -11.96 -4.28
CA LYS A 246 49.46 -11.56 -5.41
C LYS A 246 50.74 -12.40 -5.40
N LEU A 247 51.08 -12.99 -6.54
CA LEU A 247 52.36 -13.70 -6.70
C LEU A 247 53.49 -12.74 -6.35
N VAL A 248 54.28 -13.11 -5.33
CA VAL A 248 55.50 -12.38 -5.01
C VAL A 248 56.53 -12.82 -6.05
N GLU A 249 56.61 -12.10 -7.16
CA GLU A 249 57.74 -12.25 -8.07
C GLU A 249 59.03 -11.88 -7.31
N LYS A 250 59.92 -12.85 -7.14
CA LYS A 250 61.28 -12.56 -6.69
C LYS A 250 61.95 -11.72 -7.77
N LYS A 251 62.27 -10.46 -7.45
CA LYS A 251 63.15 -9.64 -8.29
C LYS A 251 64.50 -10.35 -8.40
N LEU A 252 64.84 -10.83 -9.59
CA LEU A 252 66.20 -11.24 -9.90
C LEU A 252 67.07 -9.97 -9.95
N LEU A 253 68.13 -9.95 -9.13
CA LEU A 253 69.17 -8.93 -9.17
C LEU A 253 69.79 -8.93 -10.58
N LYS A 254 69.74 -7.78 -11.24
CA LYS A 254 70.48 -7.56 -12.49
C LYS A 254 71.97 -7.59 -12.17
N SER A 255 72.71 -8.45 -12.88
CA SER A 255 74.17 -8.44 -13.00
C SER A 255 74.67 -7.17 -13.67
#